data_AF-A0A2V8IZY3-F1
#
_entry.id   AF-A0A2V8IZY3-F1
#
_cell.length_a   1.000
_cell.length_b   1.000
_cell.length_c   1.000
_cell.angle_alpha   90.00
_cell.angle_beta   90.00
_cell.angle_gamma   90.00
#
_symmetry.space_group_name_H-M   'P 1'
#
loop_
_entity.id
_entity.type
_entity.pdbx_description
1 polymer ?
#
loop_
_entity_poly.entity_id
_entity_poly.type
_entity_poly.pdbx_seq_one_letter_code
_entity_poly.pdbx_strand_id
1 'polypeptide(L)'
;MRSAWLVALALTTPSSAMLSLHIRVFSGSEEVSTDTRVTVFKAGERQSPVAESRPGTTLDASVAPGSYDAQAIRERDGRVVAIKWVERLLVMGYPDEAGRHLEVINLQNGFGALEVRAQEPGTPDVAIFATGSRQQEAARFATGPDYALFVVPAGRYDLRVRRDGQTTWHPDIEVPLDRTRFWLMP
;
A
#
# COMPACT_ATOMS: atom_id res chain seq x y z
N MET A 1 26.93 56.07 -6.24
CA MET A 1 27.20 54.61 -6.36
C MET A 1 26.25 53.89 -5.42
N ARG A 2 25.25 53.17 -5.95
CA ARG A 2 24.32 52.35 -5.16
C ARG A 2 24.36 50.95 -5.77
N SER A 3 25.02 50.03 -5.08
CA SER A 3 25.09 48.61 -5.46
C SER A 3 23.84 47.92 -4.95
N ALA A 4 23.01 47.43 -5.87
CA ALA A 4 21.91 46.54 -5.57
C ALA A 4 22.45 45.11 -5.42
N TRP A 5 22.24 44.50 -4.26
CA TRP A 5 22.50 43.09 -4.04
C TRP A 5 21.27 42.30 -4.50
N LEU A 6 21.46 41.44 -5.50
CA LEU A 6 20.49 40.41 -5.88
C LEU A 6 20.66 39.22 -4.92
N VAL A 7 19.66 38.99 -4.08
CA VAL A 7 19.53 37.75 -3.31
C VAL A 7 18.97 36.69 -4.26
N ALA A 8 19.81 35.72 -4.63
CA ALA A 8 19.36 34.53 -5.34
C ALA A 8 18.67 33.59 -4.33
N LEU A 9 17.35 33.46 -4.40
CA LEU A 9 16.66 32.35 -3.75
C LEU A 9 17.03 31.07 -4.51
N ALA A 10 17.81 30.20 -3.87
CA ALA A 10 17.98 28.83 -4.32
C ALA A 10 16.66 28.08 -4.10
N LEU A 11 15.91 27.86 -5.18
CA LEU A 11 14.83 26.88 -5.19
C LEU A 11 15.49 25.50 -5.05
N THR A 12 15.42 24.91 -3.87
CA THR A 12 15.72 23.49 -3.68
C THR A 12 14.67 22.69 -4.45
N THR A 13 15.03 22.22 -5.64
CA THR A 13 14.26 21.19 -6.34
C THR A 13 14.17 19.99 -5.41
N PRO A 14 12.96 19.50 -5.06
CA PRO A 14 12.84 18.29 -4.26
C PRO A 14 13.58 17.18 -5.02
N SER A 15 14.55 16.56 -4.35
CA SER A 15 15.20 15.36 -4.86
C SER A 15 14.10 14.33 -5.14
N SER A 16 13.96 13.93 -6.41
CA SER A 16 13.09 12.83 -6.81
C SER A 16 13.73 11.51 -6.37
N ALA A 17 13.93 11.33 -5.06
CA ALA A 17 14.44 10.11 -4.49
C ALA A 17 13.52 8.96 -4.94
N MET A 18 14.12 7.91 -5.49
CA MET A 18 13.35 6.73 -5.86
C MET A 18 12.72 6.11 -4.62
N LEU A 19 11.50 5.64 -4.76
CA LEU A 19 10.70 4.98 -3.74
C LEU A 19 10.71 3.47 -3.97
N SER A 20 10.68 2.71 -2.89
CA SER A 20 10.44 1.26 -2.95
C SER A 20 8.94 1.04 -3.04
N LEU A 21 8.45 0.63 -4.21
CA LEU A 21 7.08 0.19 -4.43
C LEU A 21 6.99 -1.32 -4.17
N HIS A 22 6.22 -1.71 -3.17
CA HIS A 22 5.84 -3.08 -2.89
C HIS A 22 4.39 -3.31 -3.31
N ILE A 23 4.11 -4.33 -4.11
CA ILE A 23 2.73 -4.71 -4.46
C ILE A 23 2.44 -6.13 -4.00
N ARG A 24 1.37 -6.26 -3.20
CA ARG A 24 0.79 -7.55 -2.80
C ARG A 24 -0.54 -7.76 -3.50
N VAL A 25 -0.83 -9.00 -3.88
CA VAL A 25 -2.07 -9.35 -4.58
C VAL A 25 -2.90 -10.27 -3.71
N PHE A 26 -4.20 -9.96 -3.61
CA PHE A 26 -5.17 -10.74 -2.85
C PHE A 26 -6.34 -11.19 -3.74
N SER A 27 -7.02 -12.25 -3.33
CA SER A 27 -8.32 -12.68 -3.86
C SER A 27 -9.30 -12.77 -2.70
N GLY A 28 -10.02 -11.69 -2.44
CA GLY A 28 -10.76 -11.52 -1.18
C GLY A 28 -9.77 -11.34 -0.04
N SER A 29 -9.79 -12.22 0.97
CA SER A 29 -8.84 -12.18 2.09
C SER A 29 -7.64 -13.14 1.93
N GLU A 30 -7.59 -13.92 0.86
CA GLU A 30 -6.47 -14.83 0.56
C GLU A 30 -5.37 -14.05 -0.17
N GLU A 31 -4.12 -14.13 0.32
CA GLU A 31 -2.97 -13.61 -0.42
C GLU A 31 -2.57 -14.58 -1.54
N VAL A 32 -2.41 -14.04 -2.74
CA VAL A 32 -2.14 -14.79 -3.97
C VAL A 32 -1.00 -14.17 -4.77
N SER A 33 -0.17 -13.35 -4.10
CA SER A 33 0.96 -12.63 -4.67
C SER A 33 1.90 -13.55 -5.47
N THR A 34 2.25 -14.71 -4.93
CA THR A 34 3.19 -15.66 -5.56
C THR A 34 2.61 -16.37 -6.79
N ASP A 35 1.28 -16.47 -6.89
CA ASP A 35 0.56 -17.02 -8.05
C ASP A 35 0.26 -15.96 -9.11
N THR A 36 0.69 -14.71 -8.89
CA THR A 36 0.28 -13.57 -9.69
C THR A 36 1.48 -12.84 -10.27
N ARG A 37 1.51 -12.73 -11.60
CA ARG A 37 2.43 -11.83 -12.29
C ARG A 37 1.89 -10.41 -12.21
N VAL A 38 2.70 -9.48 -11.71
CA VAL A 38 2.39 -8.06 -11.63
C VAL A 38 3.32 -7.31 -12.56
N THR A 39 2.76 -6.50 -13.45
CA THR A 39 3.52 -5.63 -14.35
C THR A 39 3.09 -4.19 -14.12
N VAL A 40 4.05 -3.29 -13.92
CA VAL A 40 3.82 -1.86 -13.64
C VAL A 40 4.29 -1.04 -14.84
N PHE A 41 3.50 -0.03 -15.18
CA PHE A 41 3.71 0.90 -16.29
C PHE A 41 3.56 2.33 -15.78
N LYS A 42 4.21 3.30 -16.41
CA LYS A 42 3.77 4.69 -16.25
C LYS A 42 2.31 4.80 -16.72
N ALA A 43 1.51 5.62 -16.03
CA ALA A 43 0.10 5.76 -16.34
C ALA A 43 -0.10 6.16 -17.82
N GLY A 44 -0.91 5.38 -18.54
CA GLY A 44 -1.15 5.58 -19.98
C GLY A 44 -0.07 5.00 -20.92
N GLU A 45 1.07 4.52 -20.43
CA GLU A 45 2.19 3.99 -21.22
C GLU A 45 2.28 2.44 -21.12
N ARG A 46 1.16 1.74 -21.35
CA ARG A 46 1.04 0.27 -21.13
C ARG A 46 1.87 -0.63 -22.06
N GLN A 47 2.65 -0.05 -22.96
CA GLN A 47 3.53 -0.78 -23.87
C GLN A 47 4.97 -0.87 -23.37
N SER A 48 5.32 -0.16 -22.30
CA SER A 48 6.69 -0.08 -21.78
C SER A 48 6.69 -0.29 -20.27
N PRO A 49 6.84 -1.55 -19.81
CA PRO A 49 6.84 -1.83 -18.39
C PRO A 49 8.06 -1.18 -17.71
N VAL A 50 7.82 -0.60 -16.53
CA VAL A 50 8.87 -0.04 -15.67
C VAL A 50 9.30 -1.03 -14.59
N ALA A 51 8.45 -1.99 -14.26
CA ALA A 51 8.74 -3.07 -13.34
C ALA A 51 7.85 -4.28 -13.62
N GLU A 52 8.34 -5.47 -13.29
CA GLU A 52 7.59 -6.72 -13.39
C GLU A 52 8.02 -7.68 -12.29
N SER A 53 7.06 -8.41 -11.71
CA SER A 53 7.36 -9.40 -10.66
C SER A 53 8.02 -10.62 -11.27
N ARG A 54 8.93 -11.24 -10.51
CA ARG A 54 9.48 -12.53 -10.88
C ARG A 54 8.44 -13.62 -10.59
N PRO A 55 8.44 -14.74 -11.32
CA PRO A 55 7.57 -15.87 -11.00
C PRO A 55 7.76 -16.32 -9.54
N GLY A 56 6.66 -16.51 -8.81
CA GLY A 56 6.68 -16.99 -7.44
C GLY A 56 7.05 -15.92 -6.39
N THR A 57 7.19 -14.64 -6.74
CA THR A 57 7.54 -13.57 -5.80
C THR A 57 6.52 -12.44 -5.80
N THR A 58 6.49 -11.65 -4.72
CA THR A 58 5.87 -10.33 -4.72
C THR A 58 6.59 -9.39 -5.68
N LEU A 59 5.94 -8.29 -6.06
CA LEU A 59 6.61 -7.19 -6.75
C LEU A 59 7.29 -6.29 -5.72
N ASP A 60 8.58 -6.09 -5.92
CA ASP A 60 9.39 -5.11 -5.20
C ASP A 60 10.20 -4.33 -6.24
N ALA A 61 9.93 -3.04 -6.38
CA ALA A 61 10.51 -2.22 -7.44
C ALA A 61 10.95 -0.84 -6.93
N SER A 62 12.06 -0.34 -7.45
CA SER A 62 12.44 1.05 -7.26
C SER A 62 11.82 1.90 -8.37
N VAL A 63 10.97 2.86 -8.01
CA VAL A 63 10.28 3.74 -8.97
C VAL A 63 10.40 5.20 -8.55
N ALA A 64 10.32 6.12 -9.50
CA ALA A 64 10.19 7.54 -9.18
C ALA A 64 8.79 7.82 -8.59
N PRO A 65 8.60 8.90 -7.82
CA PRO A 65 7.27 9.41 -7.54
C PRO A 65 6.50 9.71 -8.84
N GLY A 66 5.22 9.33 -8.91
CA GLY A 66 4.41 9.52 -10.10
C GLY A 66 3.12 8.71 -10.12
N SER A 67 2.42 8.76 -11.25
CA SER A 67 1.22 7.94 -11.50
C SER A 67 1.56 6.74 -12.38
N TYR A 68 1.03 5.58 -11.99
CA TYR A 68 1.31 4.28 -12.60
C TYR A 68 0.03 3.53 -12.92
N ASP A 69 0.08 2.67 -13.92
CA ASP A 69 -0.90 1.60 -14.13
C ASP A 69 -0.25 0.27 -13.73
N ALA A 70 -1.01 -0.63 -13.13
CA ALA A 70 -0.54 -1.97 -12.81
C ALA A 70 -1.49 -3.03 -13.38
N GLN A 71 -0.92 -4.08 -13.95
CA GLN A 71 -1.63 -5.27 -14.37
C GLN A 71 -1.28 -6.41 -13.42
N ALA A 72 -2.29 -7.09 -12.89
CA ALA A 72 -2.15 -8.32 -12.13
C ALA A 72 -2.78 -9.47 -12.92
N ILE A 73 -1.99 -10.48 -13.28
CA ILE A 73 -2.42 -11.70 -13.99
C ILE A 73 -2.17 -12.89 -13.07
N ARG A 74 -3.24 -13.49 -12.55
CA ARG A 74 -3.14 -14.72 -11.75
C ARG A 74 -3.18 -15.93 -12.67
N GLU A 75 -2.20 -16.81 -12.53
CA GLU A 75 -2.14 -18.08 -13.24
C GLU A 75 -2.27 -19.24 -12.25
N ARG A 76 -2.99 -20.29 -12.65
CA ARG A 76 -3.12 -21.55 -11.89
C ARG A 76 -3.11 -22.70 -12.90
N ASP A 77 -2.25 -23.69 -12.66
CA ASP A 77 -2.07 -24.86 -13.53
C ASP A 77 -1.82 -24.48 -15.00
N GLY A 78 -1.00 -23.45 -15.22
CA GLY A 78 -0.66 -22.93 -16.56
C GLY A 78 -1.80 -22.21 -17.28
N ARG A 79 -2.89 -21.88 -16.57
CA ARG A 79 -4.04 -21.14 -17.12
C ARG A 79 -4.19 -19.81 -16.42
N VAL A 80 -4.49 -18.77 -17.19
CA VAL A 80 -4.91 -17.47 -16.63
C VAL A 80 -6.29 -17.63 -16.02
N VAL A 81 -6.41 -17.37 -14.71
CA VAL A 81 -7.68 -17.50 -13.97
C VAL A 81 -8.26 -16.14 -13.55
N ALA A 82 -7.44 -15.08 -13.53
CA ALA A 82 -7.90 -13.73 -13.28
C ALA A 82 -6.94 -12.70 -13.89
N ILE A 83 -7.49 -11.56 -14.33
CA ILE A 83 -6.74 -10.39 -14.76
C ILE A 83 -7.39 -9.17 -14.11
N LYS A 84 -6.61 -8.31 -13.46
CA LYS A 84 -7.06 -7.00 -12.97
C LYS A 84 -6.11 -5.91 -13.44
N TRP A 85 -6.70 -4.80 -13.88
CA TRP A 85 -5.98 -3.54 -14.10
C TRP A 85 -6.28 -2.59 -12.94
N VAL A 86 -5.24 -1.97 -12.41
CA VAL A 86 -5.33 -0.83 -11.50
C VAL A 86 -4.78 0.37 -12.23
N GLU A 87 -5.64 1.36 -12.44
CA GLU A 87 -5.29 2.56 -13.19
C GLU A 87 -4.95 3.71 -12.23
N ARG A 88 -3.96 4.51 -12.64
CA ARG A 88 -3.59 5.77 -11.96
C ARG A 88 -3.27 5.59 -10.46
N LEU A 89 -2.55 4.54 -10.12
CA LEU A 89 -1.92 4.36 -8.83
C LEU A 89 -0.94 5.52 -8.59
N LEU A 90 -1.11 6.25 -7.49
CA LEU A 90 -0.26 7.39 -7.15
C LEU A 90 0.84 6.93 -6.18
N VAL A 91 2.07 6.84 -6.65
CA VAL A 91 3.25 6.59 -5.81
C VAL A 91 3.86 7.93 -5.44
N MET A 92 3.94 8.24 -4.16
CA MET A 92 4.58 9.47 -3.69
C MET A 92 5.28 9.26 -2.36
N GLY A 93 6.31 10.06 -2.12
CA GLY A 93 7.11 9.94 -0.91
C GLY A 93 6.42 10.65 0.23
N TYR A 94 5.90 9.88 1.19
CA TYR A 94 5.45 10.43 2.45
C TYR A 94 6.55 10.29 3.52
N PRO A 95 6.75 11.29 4.40
CA PRO A 95 7.82 11.24 5.42
C PRO A 95 7.73 10.03 6.36
N ASP A 96 6.51 9.59 6.67
CA ASP A 96 6.14 8.46 7.53
C ASP A 96 6.25 7.08 6.84
N GLU A 97 6.30 7.06 5.52
CA GLU A 97 6.50 5.84 4.73
C GLU A 97 7.96 5.41 4.64
N ALA A 98 8.91 6.26 5.09
CA ALA A 98 10.36 6.01 5.02
C ALA A 98 10.84 5.60 3.61
N GLY A 99 10.22 6.18 2.57
CA GLY A 99 10.51 5.86 1.17
C GLY A 99 9.93 4.52 0.68
N ARG A 100 9.07 3.86 1.47
CA ARG A 100 8.42 2.58 1.15
C ARG A 100 6.92 2.77 0.93
N HIS A 101 6.46 2.49 -0.28
CA HIS A 101 5.06 2.55 -0.66
C HIS A 101 4.50 1.15 -0.86
N LEU A 102 3.41 0.81 -0.16
CA LEU A 102 2.71 -0.46 -0.29
C LEU A 102 1.38 -0.25 -1.02
N GLU A 103 1.16 -0.99 -2.10
CA GLU A 103 -0.16 -1.12 -2.71
C GLU A 103 -0.68 -2.56 -2.62
N VAL A 104 -1.98 -2.70 -2.38
CA VAL A 104 -2.70 -3.96 -2.45
C VAL A 104 -3.59 -3.95 -3.69
N ILE A 105 -3.44 -4.97 -4.52
CA ILE A 105 -4.37 -5.26 -5.61
C ILE A 105 -5.25 -6.42 -5.20
N ASN A 106 -6.56 -6.20 -5.07
CA ASN A 106 -7.50 -7.30 -4.82
C ASN A 106 -8.20 -7.72 -6.11
N LEU A 107 -8.10 -8.98 -6.50
CA LEU A 107 -8.75 -9.54 -7.68
C LEU A 107 -10.28 -9.61 -7.53
N GLN A 108 -10.79 -9.57 -6.30
CA GLN A 108 -12.22 -9.43 -6.03
C GLN A 108 -12.60 -7.95 -5.84
N ASN A 109 -13.76 -7.57 -6.37
CA ASN A 109 -14.30 -6.22 -6.19
C ASN A 109 -14.84 -6.03 -4.77
N GLY A 110 -14.94 -4.77 -4.35
CA GLY A 110 -15.54 -4.43 -3.05
C GLY A 110 -14.58 -4.52 -1.87
N PHE A 111 -13.30 -4.77 -2.11
CA PHE A 111 -12.26 -4.82 -1.08
C PHE A 111 -11.37 -3.58 -1.10
N GLY A 112 -10.75 -3.31 0.04
CA GLY A 112 -9.68 -2.35 0.20
C GLY A 112 -8.61 -2.88 1.14
N ALA A 113 -7.60 -2.06 1.44
CA ALA A 113 -6.58 -2.42 2.40
C ALA A 113 -6.26 -1.29 3.38
N LEU A 114 -5.85 -1.67 4.59
CA LEU A 114 -5.30 -0.80 5.62
C LEU A 114 -3.93 -1.32 6.03
N GLU A 115 -2.89 -0.56 5.70
CA GLU A 115 -1.56 -0.75 6.24
C GLU A 115 -1.41 0.03 7.54
N VAL A 116 -1.05 -0.66 8.61
CA VAL A 116 -0.76 -0.08 9.92
C VAL A 116 0.72 -0.23 10.23
N ARG A 117 1.39 0.89 10.51
CA ARG A 117 2.80 0.92 10.96
C ARG A 117 2.93 1.59 12.31
N ALA A 118 3.89 1.12 13.11
CA ALA A 118 4.38 1.83 14.28
C ALA A 118 5.53 2.77 13.90
N GLN A 119 5.81 3.77 14.74
CA GLN A 119 7.03 4.59 14.61
C GLN A 119 8.29 3.77 14.89
N GLU A 120 8.20 2.81 15.81
CA GLU A 120 9.26 1.87 16.10
C GLU A 120 9.20 0.66 15.15
N PRO A 121 10.36 0.08 14.76
CA PRO A 121 10.40 -1.13 13.94
C PRO A 121 9.64 -2.31 14.56
N GLY A 122 9.13 -3.20 13.70
CA GLY A 122 8.39 -4.40 14.10
C GLY A 122 6.89 -4.36 13.79
N THR A 123 6.27 -5.54 13.79
CA THR A 123 4.84 -5.68 13.53
C THR A 123 4.01 -5.17 14.71
N PRO A 124 3.09 -4.22 14.50
CA PRO A 124 2.25 -3.70 15.58
C PRO A 124 1.22 -4.73 16.08
N ASP A 125 0.93 -4.75 17.39
CA ASP A 125 -0.19 -5.52 17.96
C ASP A 125 -1.51 -4.77 17.72
N VAL A 126 -2.17 -5.14 16.61
CA VAL A 126 -3.39 -4.52 16.15
C VAL A 126 -4.45 -5.54 15.75
N ALA A 127 -5.71 -5.15 15.88
CA ALA A 127 -6.84 -5.91 15.38
C ALA A 127 -7.93 -4.98 14.84
N ILE A 128 -8.57 -5.39 13.74
CA ILE A 128 -9.63 -4.63 13.08
C ILE A 128 -11.00 -5.23 13.40
N PHE A 129 -11.98 -4.37 13.59
CA PHE A 129 -13.34 -4.73 13.99
C PHE A 129 -14.35 -3.94 13.17
N ALA A 130 -15.54 -4.50 12.94
CA ALA A 130 -16.62 -3.74 12.32
C ALA A 130 -16.99 -2.53 13.21
N THR A 131 -17.26 -1.37 12.61
CA THR A 131 -17.63 -0.16 13.36
C THR A 131 -18.76 -0.43 14.36
N GLY A 132 -18.55 -0.06 15.63
CA GLY A 132 -19.52 -0.25 16.70
C GLY A 132 -19.61 -1.68 17.27
N SER A 133 -18.87 -2.66 16.73
CA SER A 133 -18.84 -4.03 17.24
C SER A 133 -17.42 -4.44 17.60
N ARG A 134 -17.15 -4.67 18.89
CA ARG A 134 -15.80 -5.03 19.40
C ARG A 134 -15.67 -6.48 19.85
N GLN A 135 -16.65 -7.31 19.50
CA GLN A 135 -16.75 -8.69 19.97
C GLN A 135 -15.95 -9.67 19.11
N GLN A 136 -15.85 -9.40 17.80
CA GLN A 136 -15.20 -10.29 16.84
C GLN A 136 -14.35 -9.47 15.87
N GLU A 137 -13.11 -9.92 15.68
CA GLU A 137 -12.20 -9.35 14.69
C GLU A 137 -12.78 -9.54 13.29
N ALA A 138 -12.80 -8.48 12.49
CA ALA A 138 -13.34 -8.50 11.14
C ALA A 138 -12.40 -9.21 10.15
N ALA A 139 -11.10 -9.25 10.44
CA ALA A 139 -10.12 -10.03 9.70
C ALA A 139 -8.84 -10.26 10.50
N ARG A 140 -8.13 -11.32 10.14
CA ARG A 140 -6.71 -11.47 10.50
C ARG A 140 -5.89 -10.59 9.57
N PHE A 141 -4.87 -9.92 10.10
CA PHE A 141 -3.93 -9.21 9.24
C PHE A 141 -2.93 -10.17 8.60
N ALA A 142 -2.53 -9.83 7.38
CA ALA A 142 -1.34 -10.40 6.77
C ALA A 142 -0.11 -9.69 7.34
N THR A 143 0.89 -10.44 7.78
CA THR A 143 2.12 -9.87 8.36
C THR A 143 3.02 -9.34 7.26
N GLY A 144 3.75 -8.26 7.59
CA GLY A 144 4.97 -7.81 6.92
C GLY A 144 6.04 -7.51 7.98
N PRO A 145 7.30 -7.28 7.58
CA PRO A 145 8.42 -7.13 8.53
C PRO A 145 8.23 -5.99 9.53
N ASP A 146 7.53 -4.91 9.17
CA ASP A 146 7.33 -3.70 10.00
C ASP A 146 5.89 -3.15 9.95
N TYR A 147 4.92 -3.98 9.56
CA TYR A 147 3.54 -3.51 9.39
C TYR A 147 2.54 -4.65 9.59
N ALA A 148 1.32 -4.26 9.92
CA ALA A 148 0.14 -5.13 9.85
C ALA A 148 -0.74 -4.68 8.68
N LEU A 149 -1.13 -5.62 7.82
CA LEU A 149 -1.97 -5.33 6.66
C LEU A 149 -3.32 -6.02 6.77
N PHE A 150 -4.39 -5.22 6.83
CA PHE A 150 -5.75 -5.73 6.78
C PHE A 150 -6.28 -5.62 5.35
N VAL A 151 -6.76 -6.72 4.79
CA VAL A 151 -7.47 -6.76 3.50
C VAL A 151 -8.89 -7.21 3.77
N VAL A 152 -9.82 -6.27 3.67
CA VAL A 152 -11.21 -6.40 4.12
C VAL A 152 -12.15 -5.77 3.08
N PRO A 153 -13.46 -6.07 3.12
CA PRO A 153 -14.42 -5.29 2.37
C PRO A 153 -14.23 -3.79 2.61
N ALA A 154 -14.40 -2.97 1.58
CA ALA A 154 -14.31 -1.52 1.72
C ALA A 154 -15.41 -1.03 2.67
N GLY A 155 -15.06 -0.12 3.57
CA GLY A 155 -15.99 0.30 4.61
C GLY A 155 -15.30 0.99 5.79
N ARG A 156 -16.03 1.12 6.89
CA ARG A 156 -15.53 1.74 8.13
C ARG A 156 -15.35 0.68 9.19
N TYR A 157 -14.28 0.83 9.97
CA TYR A 157 -13.82 -0.15 10.95
C TYR A 157 -13.30 0.53 12.22
N ASP A 158 -13.41 -0.16 13.35
CA ASP A 158 -12.71 0.22 14.58
C ASP A 158 -11.38 -0.54 14.64
N LEU A 159 -10.29 0.17 14.90
CA LEU A 159 -8.96 -0.42 15.08
C LEU A 159 -8.60 -0.44 16.57
N ARG A 160 -8.28 -1.63 17.08
CA ARG A 160 -7.66 -1.80 18.39
C ARG A 160 -6.16 -1.78 18.23
N VAL A 161 -5.49 -0.96 19.03
CA VAL A 161 -4.03 -0.94 19.20
C VAL A 161 -3.71 -1.42 20.61
N ARG A 162 -2.73 -2.30 20.75
CA ARG A 162 -2.11 -2.63 22.04
C ARG A 162 -0.64 -2.24 22.03
N ARG A 163 -0.22 -1.52 23.07
CA ARG A 163 1.17 -1.09 23.29
C ARG A 163 1.42 -1.01 24.79
N ASP A 164 2.51 -1.61 25.27
CA ASP A 164 2.92 -1.61 26.69
C ASP A 164 1.80 -2.00 27.68
N GLY A 165 0.99 -3.00 27.30
CA GLY A 165 -0.14 -3.48 28.09
C GLY A 165 -1.37 -2.55 28.08
N GLN A 166 -1.30 -1.38 27.43
CA GLN A 166 -2.43 -0.49 27.23
C GLN A 166 -3.19 -0.84 25.95
N THR A 167 -4.51 -0.64 25.97
CA THR A 167 -5.37 -0.80 24.79
C THR A 167 -5.98 0.54 24.42
N THR A 168 -5.75 0.98 23.19
CA THR A 168 -6.34 2.19 22.60
C THR A 168 -7.24 1.80 21.45
N TRP A 169 -8.38 2.48 21.32
CA TRP A 169 -9.33 2.28 20.23
C TRP A 169 -9.34 3.50 19.32
N HIS A 170 -9.18 3.25 18.02
CA HIS A 170 -9.32 4.24 16.97
C HIS A 170 -10.60 3.89 16.19
N PRO A 171 -11.73 4.53 16.52
CA PRO A 171 -12.98 4.23 15.87
C PRO A 171 -12.99 4.76 14.44
N ASP A 172 -13.85 4.17 13.62
CA ASP A 172 -14.33 4.78 12.38
C ASP A 172 -13.23 5.06 11.32
N ILE A 173 -12.21 4.20 11.26
CA ILE A 173 -11.19 4.20 10.20
C ILE A 173 -11.82 3.69 8.92
N GLU A 174 -11.75 4.52 7.87
CA GLU A 174 -12.19 4.13 6.54
C GLU A 174 -11.10 3.31 5.83
N VAL A 175 -11.49 2.14 5.34
CA VAL A 175 -10.76 1.31 4.37
C VAL A 175 -11.32 1.61 2.97
N PRO A 176 -10.57 2.30 2.11
CA PRO A 176 -11.07 2.77 0.82
C PRO A 176 -11.24 1.63 -0.18
N LEU A 177 -12.24 1.74 -1.05
CA LEU A 177 -12.46 0.79 -2.13
C LEU A 177 -11.28 0.79 -3.13
N ASP A 178 -10.77 -0.41 -3.46
CA ASP A 178 -9.73 -0.65 -4.45
C ASP A 178 -8.42 0.13 -4.21
N ARG A 179 -8.17 0.55 -2.96
CA ARG A 179 -6.98 1.31 -2.57
C ARG A 179 -6.40 0.81 -1.26
N THR A 180 -5.11 1.05 -1.05
CA THR A 180 -4.48 0.91 0.26
C THR A 180 -4.51 2.24 0.99
N ARG A 181 -5.01 2.22 2.22
CA ARG A 181 -4.82 3.31 3.17
C ARG A 181 -3.59 3.03 4.01
N PHE A 182 -2.67 3.98 4.05
CA PHE A 182 -1.60 4.01 5.03
C PHE A 182 -2.09 4.66 6.34
N TRP A 183 -1.75 4.07 7.48
CA TRP A 183 -1.98 4.66 8.79
C TRP A 183 -0.77 4.43 9.71
N LEU A 184 -0.11 5.54 10.06
CA LEU A 184 0.90 5.55 11.10
C LEU A 184 0.24 5.67 12.47
N MET A 185 0.59 4.76 13.37
CA MET A 185 0.15 4.81 14.77
C MET A 185 0.64 6.09 15.45
N PRO A 186 -0.23 6.80 16.18
CA PRO A 186 0.18 7.95 16.98
C PRO A 186 1.10 7.57 18.15
#